data_AF-A0A3R7V0A8-F1
#
_entry.id   AF-A0A3R7V0A8-F1
#
_cell.length_a   1.000
_cell.length_b   1.000
_cell.length_c   1.000
_cell.angle_alpha   90.00
_cell.angle_beta   90.00
_cell.angle_gamma   90.00
#
_symmetry.space_group_name_H-M   'P 1'
#
loop_
_entity.id
_entity.type
_entity.pdbx_description
1 polymer ?
#
loop_
_entity_poly.entity_id
_entity_poly.type
_entity_poly.pdbx_seq_one_letter_code
_entity_poly.pdbx_strand_id
1 'polypeptide(L)'
;MLTVKRSLMSNLMDDLAKGIYKYLYESSTEFDGNHFILIPVTDVVKKFKRNHRTIQRRLSALKDEGLLVPIIKRNTITLYQILNQEE
;
A
#
# COMPACT_ATOMS: atom_id res chain seq x y z
N MET A 1 10.61 -23.34 6.20
CA MET A 1 10.15 -22.47 5.09
C MET A 1 9.34 -21.25 5.56
N LEU A 2 8.58 -21.33 6.67
CA LEU A 2 7.85 -20.19 7.27
C LEU A 2 8.76 -19.03 7.78
N THR A 3 9.91 -19.34 8.38
CA THR A 3 10.81 -18.34 8.99
C THR A 3 11.42 -17.36 7.97
N VAL A 4 11.77 -17.85 6.78
CA VAL A 4 12.36 -17.03 5.70
C VAL A 4 11.32 -16.07 5.12
N LYS A 5 10.06 -16.53 4.97
CA LYS A 5 8.97 -15.72 4.44
C LYS A 5 8.66 -14.54 5.39
N ARG A 6 8.64 -14.79 6.69
CA ARG A 6 8.41 -13.77 7.74
C ARG A 6 9.55 -12.76 7.83
N SER A 7 10.81 -13.22 7.75
CA SER A 7 11.99 -12.34 7.69
C SER A 7 11.99 -11.44 6.45
N LEU A 8 11.62 -11.98 5.28
CA LEU A 8 11.54 -11.20 4.05
C LEU A 8 10.38 -10.20 4.06
N MET A 9 9.23 -10.53 4.66
CA MET A 9 8.08 -9.63 4.84
C MET A 9 8.40 -8.50 5.81
N SER A 10 9.07 -8.80 6.94
CA SER A 10 9.60 -7.78 7.86
C SER A 10 10.58 -6.83 7.17
N ASN A 11 11.43 -7.35 6.27
CA ASN A 11 12.33 -6.51 5.46
C ASN A 11 11.61 -5.64 4.41
N LEU A 12 10.37 -5.96 4.04
CA LEU A 12 9.59 -5.21 3.06
C LEU A 12 8.65 -4.17 3.69
N MET A 13 8.27 -4.35 4.96
CA MET A 13 7.62 -3.32 5.78
C MET A 13 8.62 -2.31 6.33
N ASP A 14 9.42 -1.75 5.42
CA ASP A 14 10.45 -0.76 5.70
C ASP A 14 9.88 0.68 5.69
N ASP A 15 10.74 1.67 5.91
CA ASP A 15 10.34 3.08 5.94
C ASP A 15 9.66 3.54 4.65
N LEU A 16 10.00 2.91 3.51
CA LEU A 16 9.31 3.18 2.26
C LEU A 16 7.87 2.64 2.28
N ALA A 17 7.63 1.44 2.80
CA ALA A 17 6.27 0.92 2.95
C ALA A 17 5.43 1.82 3.86
N LYS A 18 5.97 2.21 5.02
CA LYS A 18 5.32 3.11 5.97
C LYS A 18 5.03 4.48 5.35
N GLY A 19 5.98 5.03 4.60
CA GLY A 19 5.81 6.28 3.87
C GLY A 19 4.71 6.20 2.81
N ILE A 20 4.67 5.10 2.04
CA ILE A 20 3.61 4.85 1.05
C ILE A 20 2.25 4.76 1.74
N TYR A 21 2.13 3.97 2.81
CA TYR A 21 0.90 3.85 3.59
C TYR A 21 0.40 5.21 4.06
N LYS A 22 1.26 5.97 4.74
CA LYS A 22 0.93 7.30 5.26
C LYS A 22 0.43 8.24 4.15
N TYR A 23 1.14 8.27 3.02
CA TYR A 23 0.74 9.08 1.87
C TYR A 23 -0.63 8.69 1.33
N LEU A 24 -0.89 7.39 1.18
CA LEU A 24 -2.19 6.90 0.69
C LEU A 24 -3.31 7.25 1.69
N TYR A 25 -3.07 7.09 2.99
CA TYR A 25 -4.03 7.41 4.05
C TYR A 25 -4.38 8.91 4.05
N GLU A 26 -3.37 9.78 4.09
CA GLU A 26 -3.56 11.24 4.07
C GLU A 26 -4.22 11.74 2.78
N SER A 27 -4.05 11.01 1.67
CA SER A 27 -4.66 11.36 0.38
C SER A 27 -6.00 10.66 0.13
N SER A 28 -6.49 9.88 1.09
CA SER A 28 -7.74 9.13 0.95
C SER A 28 -8.96 10.01 1.19
N THR A 29 -10.11 9.56 0.70
CA THR A 29 -11.42 10.12 0.99
C THR A 29 -12.09 9.25 2.03
N GLU A 30 -12.54 9.87 3.11
CA GLU A 30 -13.36 9.20 4.13
C GLU A 30 -14.79 9.02 3.61
N PHE A 31 -15.33 7.81 3.75
CA PHE A 31 -16.70 7.48 3.41
C PHE A 31 -17.18 6.34 4.31
N ASP A 32 -18.29 6.56 5.02
CA ASP A 32 -18.90 5.57 5.92
C ASP A 32 -17.90 5.00 6.94
N GLY A 33 -17.14 5.89 7.60
CA GLY A 33 -16.10 5.52 8.58
C GLY A 33 -14.88 4.80 8.00
N ASN A 34 -14.75 4.70 6.68
CA ASN A 34 -13.66 4.01 5.99
C ASN A 34 -12.84 4.96 5.11
N HIS A 35 -11.56 4.66 4.91
CA HIS A 35 -10.67 5.43 4.06
C HIS A 35 -10.49 4.77 2.68
N PHE A 36 -10.83 5.49 1.61
CA PHE A 36 -10.71 5.00 0.24
C PHE A 36 -9.80 5.87 -0.63
N ILE A 37 -8.99 5.25 -1.48
CA ILE A 37 -8.16 5.96 -2.45
C ILE A 37 -8.17 5.29 -3.81
N LEU A 38 -8.52 6.04 -4.85
CA LEU A 38 -8.38 5.64 -6.24
C LEU A 38 -7.12 6.27 -6.82
N ILE A 39 -6.06 5.48 -7.06
CA ILE A 39 -4.78 6.02 -7.50
C ILE A 39 -4.11 5.16 -8.58
N PRO A 40 -3.52 5.77 -9.63
CA PRO A 40 -2.61 5.08 -10.52
C PRO A 40 -1.30 4.75 -9.81
N VAL A 41 -0.79 3.53 -9.94
CA VAL A 41 0.51 3.15 -9.36
C VAL A 41 1.67 4.02 -9.89
N THR A 42 1.54 4.59 -11.09
CA THR A 42 2.50 5.53 -11.65
C THR A 42 2.64 6.82 -10.84
N ASP A 43 1.58 7.24 -10.15
CA ASP A 43 1.62 8.46 -9.34
C ASP A 43 2.33 8.20 -8.02
N VAL A 44 2.17 7.00 -7.45
CA VAL A 44 2.98 6.53 -6.32
C VAL A 44 4.46 6.43 -6.72
N VAL A 45 4.76 5.89 -7.90
CA VAL A 45 6.12 5.85 -8.47
C VAL A 45 6.74 7.24 -8.57
N LYS A 46 6.00 8.22 -9.11
CA LYS A 46 6.45 9.62 -9.22
C LYS A 46 6.69 10.26 -7.85
N LYS A 47 5.74 10.09 -6.91
CA LYS A 47 5.82 10.67 -5.55
C LYS A 47 7.07 10.23 -4.81
N PHE A 48 7.38 8.93 -4.84
CA PHE A 48 8.49 8.35 -4.08
C PHE A 48 9.81 8.26 -4.85
N LYS A 49 9.82 8.64 -6.14
CA LYS A 49 11.00 8.59 -7.02
C LYS A 49 11.69 7.21 -6.99
N ARG A 50 10.90 6.13 -6.93
CA ARG A 50 11.35 4.73 -6.98
C ARG A 50 10.75 4.04 -8.18
N ASN A 51 11.46 3.05 -8.72
CA ASN A 51 10.97 2.30 -9.86
C ASN A 51 9.70 1.49 -9.53
N HIS A 52 8.99 1.09 -10.57
CA HIS A 52 7.72 0.37 -10.47
C HIS A 52 7.81 -0.93 -9.66
N ARG A 53 8.86 -1.72 -9.86
CA ARG A 53 9.05 -3.00 -9.15
C ARG A 53 9.19 -2.78 -7.63
N THR A 54 9.93 -1.77 -7.22
CA THR A 54 10.11 -1.44 -5.80
C THR A 54 8.80 -1.02 -5.15
N ILE A 55 8.03 -0.15 -5.81
CA ILE A 55 6.71 0.29 -5.31
C ILE A 55 5.72 -0.88 -5.24
N GLN A 56 5.64 -1.71 -6.28
CA GLN A 56 4.77 -2.88 -6.29
C GLN A 56 5.07 -3.86 -5.15
N ARG A 57 6.35 -4.06 -4.81
CA ARG A 57 6.73 -4.91 -3.66
C ARG A 57 6.23 -4.36 -2.33
N ARG A 58 6.27 -3.04 -2.12
CA ARG A 58 5.78 -2.41 -0.87
C ARG A 58 4.27 -2.39 -0.81
N LEU A 59 3.59 -2.06 -1.92
CA LEU A 59 2.14 -2.20 -2.01
C LEU A 59 1.69 -3.64 -1.77
N SER A 60 2.46 -4.63 -2.22
CA SER A 60 2.18 -6.03 -1.93
C SER A 60 2.36 -6.36 -0.46
N ALA A 61 3.44 -5.91 0.17
CA ALA A 61 3.64 -6.07 1.61
C ALA A 61 2.51 -5.43 2.43
N LEU A 62 2.08 -4.21 2.09
CA LEU A 62 0.96 -3.55 2.76
C LEU A 62 -0.36 -4.33 2.64
N LYS A 63 -0.62 -4.96 1.48
CA LYS A 63 -1.78 -5.84 1.32
C LYS A 63 -1.65 -7.12 2.14
N ASP A 64 -0.47 -7.73 2.14
CA ASP A 64 -0.21 -8.96 2.88
C ASP A 64 -0.35 -8.77 4.39
N GLU A 65 -0.05 -7.56 4.90
CA GLU A 65 -0.26 -7.14 6.30
C GLU A 65 -1.68 -6.64 6.59
N GLY A 66 -2.58 -6.65 5.59
CA GLY A 66 -3.97 -6.21 5.75
C GLY A 66 -4.19 -4.70 5.83
N LEU A 67 -3.15 -3.87 5.60
CA LEU A 67 -3.25 -2.41 5.64
C LEU A 67 -3.90 -1.81 4.40
N LEU A 68 -3.83 -2.51 3.27
CA LEU A 68 -4.47 -2.13 2.02
C LEU A 68 -5.34 -3.26 1.50
N VAL A 69 -6.61 -2.98 1.23
CA VAL A 69 -7.54 -3.92 0.61
C VAL A 69 -7.90 -3.39 -0.78
N PRO A 70 -7.49 -4.07 -1.88
CA PRO A 70 -7.86 -3.66 -3.22
C PRO A 70 -9.34 -3.97 -3.46
N ILE A 71 -10.14 -2.93 -3.74
CA ILE A 71 -11.58 -3.05 -4.01
C ILE A 71 -11.82 -3.22 -5.51
N ILE A 72 -11.18 -2.38 -6.34
CA ILE A 72 -11.29 -2.43 -7.81
C ILE A 72 -9.90 -2.22 -8.41
N LYS A 73 -9.55 -3.02 -9.42
CA LYS A 73 -8.32 -2.83 -10.20
C LYS A 73 -8.64 -2.73 -11.69
N ARG A 74 -8.22 -1.62 -12.32
CA ARG A 74 -8.35 -1.39 -13.75
C ARG A 74 -7.07 -0.79 -14.32
N ASN A 75 -6.41 -1.52 -15.20
CA ASN A 75 -5.12 -1.14 -15.78
C ASN A 75 -4.08 -0.82 -14.68
N THR A 76 -3.60 0.42 -14.64
CA THR A 76 -2.64 0.92 -13.64
C THR A 76 -3.30 1.53 -12.41
N ILE A 77 -4.62 1.69 -12.41
CA ILE A 77 -5.40 2.33 -11.36
C ILE A 77 -5.98 1.27 -10.44
N THR A 78 -5.86 1.49 -9.13
CA THR A 78 -6.48 0.64 -8.13
C THR A 78 -7.20 1.50 -7.11
N LEU A 79 -8.43 1.13 -6.79
CA LEU A 79 -9.15 1.59 -5.62
C LEU A 79 -8.73 0.73 -4.44
N TYR A 80 -8.14 1.34 -3.42
CA TYR A 80 -7.86 0.70 -2.15
C TYR A 80 -8.80 1.22 -1.08
N GLN A 81 -9.25 0.32 -0.21
CA GLN A 81 -9.60 0.68 1.16
C GLN A 81 -8.32 0.60 1.99
N ILE A 82 -8.11 1.59 2.86
CA ILE A 82 -6.96 1.67 3.74
C ILE A 82 -7.45 1.40 5.15
N LEU A 83 -6.87 0.40 5.80
CA LEU A 83 -7.23 0.04 7.17
C LEU A 83 -6.22 0.66 8.14
N ASN A 84 -6.73 1.31 9.19
CA ASN A 84 -5.90 1.75 10.29
C ASN A 84 -5.65 0.57 11.24
N GLN A 85 -4.39 0.36 11.66
CA GLN A 85 -4.03 -0.71 12.60
C GLN A 85 -4.27 -0.32 14.07
N GLU A 86 -4.88 0.83 14.34
CA GLU A 86 -5.13 1.37 15.69
C GLU A 86 -6.57 1.16 16.21
N GLU A 87 -7.34 0.21 15.66
CA GLU A 87 -8.58 -0.30 16.30
C GLU A 87 -8.46 -1.77 16.71
#